data_AF-A0A7Z8NP67-F1
#
_entry.id   AF-A0A7Z8NP67-F1
#
_cell.length_a   1.000
_cell.length_b   1.000
_cell.length_c   1.000
_cell.angle_alpha   90.00
_cell.angle_beta   90.00
_cell.angle_gamma   90.00
#
_symmetry.space_group_name_H-M   'P 1'
#
loop_
_entity.id
_entity.type
_entity.pdbx_description
1 polymer ?
#
loop_
_entity_poly.entity_id
_entity_poly.type
_entity_poly.pdbx_seq_one_letter_code
_entity_poly.pdbx_strand_id
1 'polypeptide(L)'
;MTSPAPTLLDRVDLLPVAPAEAGGADPRETVAALAVDGCLLGFLADVHPPDDGWWGRALQAVAAYAGLPAPHQCASNLDLELEAEPFRDPSPLTDAVLRLVRQGGTDALTLDRVAEESGRDPDWILSMHGSVQELVDALVGRIAEEAFDDLLPAHDEPELPELLAACASSERVVAMVRFLALTGVEVAPGAVEATRETSPVTRGEDLTDRALVAALALDGWALGSAARRYPWPEAVTARVAAELRALAA
;
A
#
# COMPACT_ATOMS: atom_id res chain seq x y z
N MET A 1 10.45 -30.20 -13.72
CA MET A 1 11.59 -29.28 -13.57
C MET A 1 11.00 -27.89 -13.45
N THR A 2 10.96 -27.33 -12.25
CA THR A 2 10.54 -25.95 -12.03
C THR A 2 11.68 -25.03 -12.49
N SER A 3 11.36 -24.02 -13.30
CA SER A 3 12.33 -22.99 -13.66
C SER A 3 12.87 -22.32 -12.39
N PRO A 4 14.15 -21.93 -12.35
CA PRO A 4 14.67 -21.14 -11.23
C PRO A 4 13.85 -19.85 -11.08
N ALA A 5 13.67 -19.40 -9.84
CA ALA A 5 13.01 -18.13 -9.57
C ALA A 5 13.77 -16.98 -10.28
N PRO A 6 13.07 -15.98 -10.85
CA PRO A 6 13.72 -14.88 -11.53
C PRO A 6 14.59 -14.08 -10.55
N THR A 7 15.77 -13.67 -11.00
CA THR A 7 16.61 -12.74 -10.23
C THR A 7 15.98 -11.35 -10.22
N LEU A 8 16.43 -10.49 -9.31
CA LEU A 8 15.98 -9.11 -9.26
C LEU A 8 16.26 -8.37 -10.58
N LEU A 9 17.40 -8.66 -11.21
CA LEU A 9 17.76 -8.12 -12.52
C LEU A 9 16.81 -8.61 -13.63
N ASP A 10 16.45 -9.90 -13.63
CA ASP A 10 15.48 -10.45 -14.59
C ASP A 10 14.13 -9.73 -14.47
N ARG A 11 13.70 -9.39 -13.24
CA ARG A 11 12.46 -8.64 -13.00
C ARG A 11 12.53 -7.21 -13.55
N VAL A 12 13.67 -6.52 -13.40
CA VAL A 12 13.88 -5.19 -13.98
C VAL A 12 13.84 -5.25 -15.51
N ASP A 13 14.44 -6.28 -16.11
CA ASP A 13 14.49 -6.45 -17.56
C ASP A 13 13.12 -6.75 -18.19
N LEU A 14 12.16 -7.22 -17.39
CA LEU A 14 10.77 -7.49 -17.82
C LEU A 14 9.84 -6.27 -17.69
N LEU A 15 10.29 -5.16 -17.09
CA LEU A 15 9.45 -3.98 -16.94
C LEU A 15 9.06 -3.39 -18.31
N PRO A 16 7.78 -3.04 -18.52
CA PRO A 16 7.39 -2.22 -19.66
C PRO A 16 7.98 -0.82 -19.49
N VAL A 17 8.76 -0.39 -20.49
CA VAL A 17 9.45 0.91 -20.48
C VAL A 17 8.82 1.84 -21.51
N ALA A 18 8.29 2.97 -21.04
CA ALA A 18 7.78 4.04 -21.89
C ALA A 18 8.94 4.74 -22.64
N PRO A 19 8.70 5.24 -23.86
CA PRO A 19 9.68 6.03 -24.58
C PRO A 19 10.10 7.25 -23.76
N ALA A 20 11.39 7.60 -23.80
CA ALA A 20 11.96 8.64 -22.95
C ALA A 20 11.35 10.01 -23.24
N GLU A 21 10.55 10.53 -22.30
CA GLU A 21 10.09 11.91 -22.34
C GLU A 21 11.17 12.86 -21.81
N ALA A 22 11.35 13.98 -22.51
CA ALA A 22 12.29 15.03 -22.16
C ALA A 22 11.67 15.94 -21.07
N GLY A 23 11.69 15.48 -19.82
CA GLY A 23 11.17 16.24 -18.67
C GLY A 23 10.20 15.42 -17.84
N GLY A 24 10.73 14.53 -17.02
CA GLY A 24 9.97 13.74 -16.05
C GLY A 24 10.57 13.85 -14.65
N ALA A 25 9.82 13.39 -13.66
CA ALA A 25 10.22 13.33 -12.25
C ALA A 25 11.60 12.69 -12.04
N ASP A 26 12.25 13.00 -10.91
CA ASP A 26 13.54 12.39 -10.56
C ASP A 26 13.38 10.86 -10.44
N PRO A 27 14.12 10.05 -11.23
CA PRO A 27 14.01 8.59 -11.15
C PRO A 27 14.27 8.05 -9.74
N ARG A 28 15.13 8.70 -8.94
CA ARG A 28 15.40 8.28 -7.57
C ARG A 28 14.18 8.47 -6.68
N GLU A 29 13.50 9.60 -6.82
CA GLU A 29 12.27 9.90 -6.10
C GLU A 29 11.14 8.97 -6.52
N THR A 30 10.98 8.71 -7.82
CA THR A 30 9.98 7.74 -8.32
C THR A 30 10.25 6.33 -7.82
N VAL A 31 11.50 5.86 -7.79
CA VAL A 31 11.85 4.54 -7.23
C VAL A 31 11.55 4.48 -5.74
N ALA A 32 11.84 5.55 -4.99
CA ALA A 32 11.52 5.59 -3.57
C ALA A 32 10.01 5.60 -3.30
N ALA A 33 9.22 6.37 -4.07
CA ALA A 33 7.76 6.35 -3.98
C ALA A 33 7.19 4.97 -4.31
N LEU A 34 7.63 4.34 -5.40
CA LEU A 34 7.27 2.96 -5.75
C LEU A 34 7.63 1.97 -4.64
N ALA A 35 8.75 2.18 -3.94
CA ALA A 35 9.15 1.31 -2.85
C ALA A 35 8.22 1.45 -1.63
N VAL A 36 7.77 2.66 -1.30
CA VAL A 36 6.76 2.87 -0.24
C VAL A 36 5.42 2.25 -0.64
N ASP A 37 5.01 2.42 -1.90
CA ASP A 37 3.80 1.78 -2.41
C ASP A 37 3.92 0.25 -2.41
N GLY A 38 5.10 -0.30 -2.68
CA GLY A 38 5.39 -1.71 -2.52
C GLY A 38 5.13 -2.21 -1.09
N CYS A 39 5.55 -1.45 -0.09
CA CYS A 39 5.23 -1.76 1.31
C CYS A 39 3.72 -1.72 1.55
N LEU A 40 3.04 -0.65 1.15
CA LEU A 40 1.61 -0.43 1.40
C LEU A 40 0.72 -1.43 0.67
N LEU A 41 0.89 -1.57 -0.65
CA LEU A 41 0.15 -2.51 -1.47
C LEU A 41 0.48 -3.96 -1.15
N GLY A 42 1.73 -4.25 -0.80
CA GLY A 42 2.15 -5.59 -0.44
C GLY A 42 1.55 -6.04 0.90
N PHE A 43 1.33 -5.11 1.82
CA PHE A 43 0.59 -5.35 3.06
C PHE A 43 -0.92 -5.45 2.81
N LEU A 44 -1.50 -4.55 2.01
CA LEU A 44 -2.91 -4.61 1.60
C LEU A 44 -3.25 -5.96 0.91
N ALA A 45 -2.34 -6.46 0.07
CA ALA A 45 -2.48 -7.71 -0.66
C ALA A 45 -2.07 -8.96 0.13
N ASP A 46 -1.62 -8.81 1.39
CA ASP A 46 -1.16 -9.90 2.25
C ASP A 46 -0.06 -10.75 1.57
N VAL A 47 0.94 -10.09 0.98
CA VAL A 47 2.13 -10.72 0.40
C VAL A 47 3.41 -10.41 1.17
N HIS A 48 3.47 -9.27 1.86
CA HIS A 48 4.61 -8.92 2.70
C HIS A 48 4.35 -9.21 4.18
N PRO A 49 5.40 -9.52 4.96
CA PRO A 49 5.24 -9.84 6.38
C PRO A 49 4.66 -8.65 7.17
N PRO A 50 3.69 -8.88 8.08
CA PRO A 50 3.17 -7.86 8.99
C PRO A 50 4.09 -7.65 10.21
N ASP A 51 5.41 -7.76 10.03
CA ASP A 51 6.39 -7.74 11.12
C ASP A 51 7.01 -6.35 11.30
N ASP A 52 7.07 -5.88 12.56
CA ASP A 52 7.60 -4.56 12.92
C ASP A 52 9.05 -4.37 12.47
N GLY A 53 9.86 -5.42 12.62
CA GLY A 53 11.27 -5.43 12.23
C GLY A 53 11.43 -5.34 10.72
N TRP A 54 10.56 -6.01 9.96
CA TRP A 54 10.53 -5.92 8.50
C TRP A 54 10.13 -4.52 8.03
N TRP A 55 9.03 -3.97 8.55
CA TRP A 55 8.54 -2.63 8.20
C TRP A 55 9.57 -1.55 8.53
N GLY A 56 10.19 -1.63 9.71
CA GLY A 56 11.25 -0.71 10.10
C GLY A 56 12.46 -0.76 9.19
N ARG A 57 12.93 -1.96 8.85
CA ARG A 57 14.02 -2.14 7.89
C ARG A 57 13.66 -1.56 6.52
N ALA A 58 12.47 -1.87 6.00
CA ALA A 58 12.03 -1.41 4.69
C ALA A 58 11.98 0.12 4.61
N LEU A 59 11.29 0.78 5.54
CA LEU A 59 11.15 2.24 5.55
C LEU A 59 12.48 2.96 5.81
N GLN A 60 13.35 2.41 6.66
CA GLN A 60 14.70 2.94 6.85
C GLN A 60 15.54 2.86 5.58
N ALA A 61 15.49 1.72 4.86
CA ALA A 61 16.19 1.55 3.60
C ALA A 61 15.71 2.54 2.52
N VAL A 62 14.38 2.73 2.40
CA VAL A 62 13.79 3.70 1.47
C VAL A 62 14.18 5.13 1.82
N ALA A 63 14.08 5.53 3.10
CA ALA A 63 14.44 6.88 3.53
C ALA A 63 15.93 7.18 3.32
N ALA A 64 16.81 6.24 3.67
CA ALA A 64 18.24 6.34 3.41
C ALA A 64 18.54 6.43 1.90
N TYR A 65 17.84 5.63 1.09
CA TYR A 65 17.93 5.72 -0.36
C TYR A 65 17.42 7.05 -0.90
N ALA A 66 16.37 7.64 -0.37
CA ALA A 66 15.86 8.95 -0.80
C ALA A 66 16.71 10.13 -0.29
N GLY A 67 17.60 9.90 0.69
CA GLY A 67 18.31 10.99 1.39
C GLY A 67 17.39 11.78 2.34
N LEU A 68 16.32 11.15 2.80
CA LEU A 68 15.32 11.71 3.71
C LEU A 68 15.51 11.17 5.13
N PRO A 69 15.04 11.88 6.17
CA PRO A 69 15.06 11.36 7.52
C PRO A 69 14.21 10.08 7.59
N ALA A 70 14.74 9.04 8.24
CA ALA A 70 13.96 7.85 8.50
C ALA A 70 12.75 8.19 9.41
N PRO A 71 11.57 7.60 9.15
CA PRO A 71 10.43 7.76 10.03
C PRO A 71 10.79 7.34 11.47
N HIS A 72 10.43 8.16 12.45
CA HIS A 72 10.66 7.84 13.86
C HIS A 72 9.76 6.69 14.29
N GLN A 73 10.34 5.51 14.47
CA GLN A 73 9.62 4.36 15.02
C GLN A 73 9.55 4.47 16.54
N CYS A 74 8.35 4.75 17.08
CA CYS A 74 8.13 4.73 18.52
C CYS A 74 7.54 3.37 18.92
N ALA A 75 8.06 2.74 19.97
CA ALA A 75 7.59 1.43 20.45
C ALA A 75 6.12 1.43 20.93
N SER A 76 5.53 2.60 21.18
CA SER A 76 4.10 2.77 21.49
C SER A 76 3.21 2.90 20.25
N ASN A 77 3.79 3.08 19.07
CA ASN A 77 3.09 3.36 17.81
C ASN A 77 3.17 2.17 16.83
N LEU A 78 3.48 0.98 17.33
CA LEU A 78 3.74 -0.24 16.57
C LEU A 78 3.17 -1.43 17.37
N ASP A 79 1.88 -1.37 17.69
CA ASP A 79 1.16 -2.58 18.11
C ASP A 79 0.64 -3.27 16.85
N LEU A 80 1.56 -3.81 16.04
CA LEU A 80 1.20 -4.52 14.82
C LEU A 80 0.40 -5.80 15.09
N GLU A 81 0.26 -6.26 16.34
CA GLU A 81 -0.65 -7.35 16.70
C GLU A 81 -2.11 -6.86 16.82
N LEU A 82 -2.35 -5.68 17.39
CA LEU A 82 -3.64 -5.00 17.33
C LEU A 82 -4.00 -4.56 15.90
N GLU A 83 -2.99 -4.20 15.10
CA GLU A 83 -3.11 -3.77 13.70
C GLU A 83 -2.93 -4.92 12.67
N ALA A 84 -2.61 -6.14 13.11
CA ALA A 84 -2.50 -7.34 12.25
C ALA A 84 -3.85 -7.69 11.61
N GLU A 85 -4.92 -7.20 12.22
CA GLU A 85 -6.21 -7.05 11.58
C GLU A 85 -6.37 -5.57 11.20
N PRO A 86 -5.77 -5.09 10.09
CA PRO A 86 -5.78 -3.67 9.72
C PRO A 86 -7.19 -3.14 9.43
N PHE A 87 -8.19 -4.02 9.49
CA PHE A 87 -9.59 -3.72 9.31
C PHE A 87 -10.37 -3.60 10.64
N ARG A 88 -9.73 -3.86 11.78
CA ARG A 88 -10.36 -3.85 13.11
C ARG A 88 -10.43 -2.43 13.66
N ASP A 89 -11.63 -1.86 13.67
CA ASP A 89 -11.93 -0.55 14.24
C ASP A 89 -12.77 -0.74 15.53
N PRO A 90 -12.56 0.06 16.60
CA PRO A 90 -13.40 0.00 17.80
C PRO A 90 -14.89 0.23 17.53
N SER A 91 -15.26 0.83 16.39
CA SER A 91 -16.62 0.93 15.87
C SER A 91 -17.04 -0.38 15.16
N PRO A 92 -18.06 -1.11 15.67
CA PRO A 92 -18.58 -2.32 15.03
C PRO A 92 -19.05 -2.11 13.59
N LEU A 93 -19.47 -0.89 13.25
CA LEU A 93 -19.92 -0.54 11.91
C LEU A 93 -18.76 -0.44 10.93
N THR A 94 -17.64 0.16 11.37
CA THR A 94 -16.46 0.35 10.53
C THR A 94 -15.73 -0.96 10.30
N ASP A 95 -15.58 -1.76 11.36
CA ASP A 95 -15.01 -3.11 11.29
C ASP A 95 -15.82 -4.02 10.35
N ALA A 96 -17.15 -3.96 10.39
CA ALA A 96 -18.03 -4.66 9.46
C ALA A 96 -17.83 -4.26 7.99
N VAL A 97 -17.80 -2.95 7.70
CA VAL A 97 -17.55 -2.43 6.34
C VAL A 97 -16.20 -2.91 5.83
N LEU A 98 -15.14 -2.74 6.63
CA LEU A 98 -13.78 -3.09 6.25
C LEU A 98 -13.63 -4.60 6.01
N ARG A 99 -14.27 -5.44 6.83
CA ARG A 99 -14.29 -6.89 6.63
C ARG A 99 -15.02 -7.31 5.35
N LEU A 100 -16.16 -6.69 5.04
CA LEU A 100 -16.89 -6.94 3.80
C LEU A 100 -16.06 -6.53 2.57
N VAL A 101 -15.39 -5.38 2.62
CA VAL A 101 -14.46 -4.93 1.57
C VAL A 101 -13.33 -5.93 1.37
N ARG A 102 -12.74 -6.45 2.45
CA ARG A 102 -11.70 -7.49 2.35
C ARG A 102 -12.20 -8.77 1.67
N GLN A 103 -13.46 -9.15 1.87
CA GLN A 103 -14.03 -10.40 1.35
C GLN A 103 -14.43 -10.32 -0.13
N GLY A 104 -14.88 -9.17 -0.61
CA GLY A 104 -15.43 -9.07 -1.96
C GLY A 104 -15.36 -7.68 -2.59
N GLY A 105 -14.46 -6.84 -2.10
CA GLY A 105 -14.29 -5.48 -2.59
C GLY A 105 -15.43 -4.55 -2.19
N THR A 106 -15.43 -3.35 -2.75
CA THR A 106 -16.50 -2.37 -2.50
C THR A 106 -17.86 -2.85 -3.01
N ASP A 107 -17.89 -3.73 -4.03
CA ASP A 107 -19.10 -4.36 -4.56
C ASP A 107 -19.82 -5.27 -3.54
N ALA A 108 -19.11 -5.75 -2.50
CA ALA A 108 -19.70 -6.56 -1.44
C ALA A 108 -20.55 -5.75 -0.46
N LEU A 109 -20.47 -4.41 -0.48
CA LEU A 109 -21.11 -3.55 0.49
C LEU A 109 -22.58 -3.29 0.17
N THR A 110 -23.45 -3.70 1.09
CA THR A 110 -24.86 -3.26 1.15
C THR A 110 -25.20 -2.92 2.60
N LEU A 111 -26.20 -2.04 2.81
CA LEU A 111 -26.64 -1.70 4.16
C LEU A 111 -27.07 -2.93 4.95
N ASP A 112 -27.77 -3.88 4.32
CA ASP A 112 -28.21 -5.12 4.96
C ASP A 112 -27.03 -5.99 5.41
N ARG A 113 -26.00 -6.15 4.56
CA ARG A 113 -24.81 -6.94 4.91
C ARG A 113 -23.99 -6.25 5.99
N VAL A 114 -23.87 -4.92 5.93
CA VAL A 114 -23.19 -4.14 6.96
C VAL A 114 -23.94 -4.24 8.29
N ALA A 115 -25.28 -4.19 8.27
CA ALA A 115 -26.12 -4.36 9.45
C ALA A 115 -25.94 -5.75 10.09
N GLU A 116 -26.01 -6.81 9.27
CA GLU A 116 -25.79 -8.19 9.70
C GLU A 116 -24.41 -8.36 10.34
N GLU A 117 -23.36 -7.91 9.65
CA GLU A 117 -21.97 -8.09 10.09
C GLU A 117 -21.61 -7.24 11.32
N SER A 118 -22.23 -6.06 11.47
CA SER A 118 -22.02 -5.17 12.62
C SER A 118 -22.95 -5.46 13.81
N GLY A 119 -23.95 -6.33 13.63
CA GLY A 119 -25.01 -6.57 14.61
C GLY A 119 -25.89 -5.34 14.88
N ARG A 120 -25.99 -4.42 13.91
CA ARG A 120 -26.79 -3.18 14.01
C ARG A 120 -28.10 -3.32 13.27
N ASP A 121 -29.05 -2.45 13.63
CA ASP A 121 -30.33 -2.36 12.96
C ASP A 121 -30.16 -1.65 11.59
N PRO A 122 -30.56 -2.26 10.46
CA PRO A 122 -30.47 -1.64 9.14
C PRO A 122 -31.23 -0.31 9.05
N ASP A 123 -32.38 -0.17 9.73
CA ASP A 123 -33.16 1.08 9.72
C ASP A 123 -32.42 2.21 10.45
N TRP A 124 -31.67 1.86 11.50
CA TRP A 124 -30.81 2.82 12.20
C TRP A 124 -29.64 3.28 11.32
N ILE A 125 -28.98 2.36 10.61
CA ILE A 125 -27.87 2.71 9.70
C ILE A 125 -28.40 3.60 8.56
N LEU A 126 -29.54 3.24 7.97
CA LEU A 126 -30.19 4.02 6.93
C LEU A 126 -30.55 5.44 7.42
N SER A 127 -31.11 5.56 8.63
CA SER A 127 -31.46 6.87 9.19
C SER A 127 -30.24 7.75 9.48
N MET A 128 -29.11 7.17 9.86
CA MET A 128 -27.90 7.91 10.23
C MET A 128 -27.04 8.29 9.03
N HIS A 129 -26.95 7.40 8.05
CA HIS A 129 -25.99 7.51 6.95
C HIS A 129 -26.65 7.67 5.58
N GLY A 130 -27.95 7.41 5.42
CA GLY A 130 -28.69 7.57 4.16
C GLY A 130 -28.46 6.44 3.15
N SER A 131 -27.21 6.09 2.87
CA SER A 131 -26.85 5.03 1.93
C SER A 131 -25.53 4.34 2.31
N VAL A 132 -25.25 3.20 1.70
CA VAL A 132 -23.96 2.52 1.90
C VAL A 132 -22.79 3.35 1.37
N GLN A 133 -23.00 4.13 0.30
CA GLN A 133 -21.99 5.04 -0.23
C GLN A 133 -21.70 6.18 0.74
N GLU A 134 -22.74 6.85 1.25
CA GLU A 134 -22.59 7.93 2.23
C GLU A 134 -21.97 7.43 3.55
N LEU A 135 -22.25 6.18 3.96
CA LEU A 135 -21.55 5.53 5.06
C LEU A 135 -20.04 5.40 4.76
N VAL A 136 -19.67 4.88 3.59
CA VAL A 136 -18.27 4.75 3.19
C VAL A 136 -17.59 6.12 3.13
N ASP A 137 -18.22 7.12 2.53
CA ASP A 137 -17.69 8.48 2.42
C ASP A 137 -17.45 9.10 3.81
N ALA A 138 -18.38 8.89 4.76
CA ALA A 138 -18.23 9.36 6.13
C ALA A 138 -17.06 8.66 6.86
N LEU A 139 -16.87 7.36 6.62
CA LEU A 139 -15.75 6.60 7.18
C LEU A 139 -14.41 7.05 6.60
N VAL A 140 -14.34 7.25 5.28
CA VAL A 140 -13.17 7.78 4.58
C VAL A 140 -12.82 9.18 5.10
N GLY A 141 -13.81 10.06 5.23
CA GLY A 141 -13.63 11.41 5.79
C GLY A 141 -13.06 11.37 7.21
N ARG A 142 -13.62 10.52 8.09
CA ARG A 142 -13.11 10.35 9.45
C ARG A 142 -11.67 9.84 9.48
N ILE A 143 -11.34 8.83 8.67
CA ILE A 143 -9.97 8.29 8.57
C ILE A 143 -9.00 9.39 8.12
N ALA A 144 -9.39 10.19 7.12
CA ALA A 144 -8.57 11.29 6.62
C ALA A 144 -8.32 12.37 7.69
N GLU A 145 -9.38 12.78 8.40
CA GLU A 145 -9.29 13.77 9.49
C GLU A 145 -8.47 13.26 10.68
N GLU A 146 -8.62 11.99 11.07
CA GLU A 146 -7.94 11.45 12.26
C GLU A 146 -6.46 11.14 11.99
N ALA A 147 -6.13 10.63 10.81
CA ALA A 147 -4.79 10.11 10.53
C ALA A 147 -3.88 11.07 9.74
N PHE A 148 -4.47 11.98 8.95
CA PHE A 148 -3.73 12.74 7.93
C PHE A 148 -3.95 14.26 7.97
N ASP A 149 -4.71 14.80 8.93
CA ASP A 149 -4.96 16.26 9.04
C ASP A 149 -3.68 17.09 9.18
N ASP A 150 -2.63 16.54 9.79
CA ASP A 150 -1.32 17.20 9.91
C ASP A 150 -0.40 16.98 8.71
N LEU A 151 -0.78 16.09 7.77
CA LEU A 151 0.01 15.72 6.60
C LEU A 151 -0.56 16.25 5.28
N LEU A 152 -1.77 16.82 5.29
CA LEU A 152 -2.43 17.37 4.11
C LEU A 152 -2.22 18.89 3.99
N PRO A 153 -1.44 19.35 3.00
CA PRO A 153 -1.75 20.58 2.29
C PRO A 153 -2.40 20.22 0.95
N ALA A 154 -3.74 20.22 0.89
CA ALA A 154 -4.62 20.46 -0.28
C ALA A 154 -4.12 20.15 -1.72
N HIS A 155 -3.35 19.07 -1.92
CA HIS A 155 -2.91 18.60 -3.22
C HIS A 155 -3.29 17.12 -3.38
N ASP A 156 -3.81 16.76 -4.55
CA ASP A 156 -4.42 15.46 -4.82
C ASP A 156 -3.42 14.28 -4.78
N GLU A 157 -2.10 14.54 -4.61
CA GLU A 157 -1.04 13.52 -4.54
C GLU A 157 0.03 13.92 -3.50
N PRO A 158 0.30 13.11 -2.46
CA PRO A 158 1.31 13.43 -1.44
C PRO A 158 2.74 13.30 -1.99
N GLU A 159 3.63 14.22 -1.62
CA GLU A 159 5.06 14.12 -1.93
C GLU A 159 5.73 13.00 -1.11
N LEU A 160 6.87 12.49 -1.59
CA LEU A 160 7.60 11.40 -0.93
C LEU A 160 7.89 11.63 0.57
N PRO A 161 8.28 12.84 1.03
CA PRO A 161 8.49 13.09 2.46
C PRO A 161 7.21 12.94 3.28
N GLU A 162 6.06 13.33 2.73
CA GLU A 162 4.75 13.24 3.39
C GLU A 162 4.30 11.78 3.46
N LEU A 163 4.51 11.03 2.37
CA LEU A 163 4.25 9.59 2.33
C LEU A 163 5.10 8.82 3.34
N LEU A 164 6.40 9.13 3.44
CA LEU A 164 7.28 8.53 4.46
C LEU A 164 6.88 8.93 5.89
N ALA A 165 6.44 10.18 6.09
CA ALA A 165 5.95 10.65 7.38
C ALA A 165 4.64 9.97 7.79
N ALA A 166 3.74 9.68 6.84
CA ALA A 166 2.56 8.86 7.06
C ALA A 166 2.94 7.44 7.52
N CYS A 167 4.03 6.88 7.00
CA CYS A 167 4.54 5.58 7.41
C CYS A 167 5.27 5.57 8.77
N ALA A 168 5.34 6.70 9.49
CA ALA A 168 6.02 6.78 10.80
C ALA A 168 5.22 6.21 11.98
N SER A 169 3.96 5.85 11.77
CA SER A 169 3.09 5.27 12.81
C SER A 169 2.31 4.10 12.23
N SER A 170 2.19 2.98 12.97
CA SER A 170 1.35 1.85 12.55
C SER A 170 -0.11 2.27 12.35
N GLU A 171 -0.62 3.13 13.22
CA GLU A 171 -1.99 3.66 13.13
C GLU A 171 -2.22 4.38 11.80
N ARG A 172 -1.23 5.16 11.34
CA ARG A 172 -1.29 5.88 10.06
C ARG A 172 -1.11 4.97 8.86
N VAL A 173 -0.23 3.97 8.95
CA VAL A 173 -0.10 2.92 7.92
C VAL A 173 -1.42 2.18 7.77
N VAL A 174 -2.05 1.77 8.87
CA VAL A 174 -3.34 1.10 8.84
C VAL A 174 -4.45 2.02 8.33
N ALA A 175 -4.49 3.28 8.77
CA ALA A 175 -5.41 4.28 8.23
C ALA A 175 -5.25 4.40 6.70
N MET A 176 -4.02 4.39 6.18
CA MET A 176 -3.75 4.45 4.74
C MET A 176 -4.28 3.21 4.03
N VAL A 177 -4.04 2.02 4.59
CA VAL A 177 -4.52 0.75 4.03
C VAL A 177 -6.06 0.69 4.04
N ARG A 178 -6.71 1.16 5.10
CA ARG A 178 -8.17 1.30 5.18
C ARG A 178 -8.68 2.30 4.14
N PHE A 179 -8.02 3.43 3.99
CA PHE A 179 -8.36 4.45 3.00
C PHE A 179 -8.30 3.88 1.58
N LEU A 180 -7.22 3.19 1.22
CA LEU A 180 -7.08 2.51 -0.08
C LEU A 180 -8.21 1.49 -0.29
N ALA A 181 -8.48 0.63 0.68
CA ALA A 181 -9.54 -0.36 0.58
C ALA A 181 -10.93 0.27 0.38
N LEU A 182 -11.27 1.30 1.18
CA LEU A 182 -12.58 1.97 1.13
C LEU A 182 -12.79 2.82 -0.12
N THR A 183 -11.72 3.35 -0.71
CA THR A 183 -11.77 4.07 -2.00
C THR A 183 -11.88 3.11 -3.20
N GLY A 184 -11.82 1.81 -2.95
CA GLY A 184 -11.98 0.75 -3.96
C GLY A 184 -10.69 0.37 -4.66
N VAL A 185 -9.54 0.60 -4.01
CA VAL A 185 -8.26 0.06 -4.46
C VAL A 185 -8.27 -1.45 -4.22
N GLU A 186 -8.20 -2.20 -5.32
CA GLU A 186 -8.26 -3.66 -5.32
C GLU A 186 -7.11 -4.20 -6.17
N VAL A 187 -6.22 -4.96 -5.54
CA VAL A 187 -5.10 -5.62 -6.23
C VAL A 187 -5.61 -6.88 -6.91
N ALA A 188 -5.31 -7.04 -8.21
CA ALA A 188 -5.75 -8.20 -8.97
C ALA A 188 -5.14 -9.51 -8.41
N PRO A 189 -5.92 -10.59 -8.19
CA PRO A 189 -5.41 -11.84 -7.63
C PRO A 189 -4.20 -12.43 -8.36
N GLY A 190 -4.17 -12.31 -9.71
CA GLY A 190 -3.03 -12.77 -10.50
C GLY A 190 -1.74 -11.98 -10.23
N ALA A 191 -1.83 -10.68 -9.91
CA ALA A 191 -0.68 -9.88 -9.50
C ALA A 191 -0.19 -10.27 -8.10
N VAL A 192 -1.12 -10.57 -7.17
CA VAL A 192 -0.80 -11.09 -5.83
C VAL A 192 -0.02 -12.40 -5.92
N GLU A 193 -0.52 -13.36 -6.71
CA GLU A 193 0.13 -14.65 -6.93
C GLU A 193 1.50 -14.50 -7.59
N ALA A 194 1.60 -13.71 -8.66
CA ALA A 194 2.87 -13.46 -9.34
C ALA A 194 3.91 -12.80 -8.43
N THR A 195 3.51 -11.84 -7.59
CA THR A 195 4.41 -11.19 -6.62
C THR A 195 4.87 -12.18 -5.55
N ARG A 196 3.98 -13.05 -5.03
CA ARG A 196 4.37 -14.11 -4.09
C ARG A 196 5.43 -15.06 -4.67
N GLU A 197 5.28 -15.43 -5.93
CA GLU A 197 6.20 -16.35 -6.61
C GLU A 197 7.54 -15.72 -6.99
N THR A 198 7.54 -14.45 -7.38
CA THR A 198 8.71 -13.82 -8.03
C THR A 198 9.47 -12.85 -7.13
N SER A 199 8.84 -12.27 -6.11
CA SER A 199 9.50 -11.30 -5.25
C SER A 199 10.55 -11.98 -4.35
N PRO A 200 11.77 -11.43 -4.25
CA PRO A 200 12.74 -11.90 -3.26
C PRO A 200 12.33 -11.53 -1.83
N VAL A 201 11.48 -10.50 -1.65
CA VAL A 201 10.97 -10.08 -0.34
C VAL A 201 10.02 -11.14 0.22
N THR A 202 9.06 -11.60 -0.59
CA THR A 202 8.08 -12.64 -0.18
C THR A 202 8.75 -13.99 0.08
N ARG A 203 9.87 -14.26 -0.60
CA ARG A 203 10.68 -15.48 -0.42
C ARG A 203 11.64 -15.40 0.76
N GLY A 204 11.71 -14.26 1.47
CA GLY A 204 12.54 -14.08 2.65
C GLY A 204 14.04 -14.10 2.34
N GLU A 205 14.44 -13.66 1.15
CA GLU A 205 15.86 -13.55 0.81
C GLU A 205 16.55 -12.46 1.64
N ASP A 206 17.83 -12.68 1.96
CA ASP A 206 18.64 -11.66 2.65
C ASP A 206 19.19 -10.65 1.64
N LEU A 207 18.50 -9.51 1.53
CA LEU A 207 18.80 -8.44 0.58
C LEU A 207 19.62 -7.32 1.22
N THR A 208 20.56 -6.75 0.46
CA THR A 208 21.15 -5.46 0.84
C THR A 208 20.07 -4.37 0.79
N ASP A 209 20.24 -3.25 1.51
CA ASP A 209 19.25 -2.16 1.51
C ASP A 209 18.93 -1.65 0.09
N ARG A 210 19.94 -1.58 -0.79
CA ARG A 210 19.77 -1.20 -2.19
C ARG A 210 18.88 -2.20 -2.94
N ALA A 211 19.16 -3.49 -2.80
CA ALA A 211 18.39 -4.55 -3.43
C ALA A 211 16.97 -4.65 -2.85
N LEU A 212 16.80 -4.37 -1.55
CA LEU A 212 15.50 -4.30 -0.89
C LEU A 212 14.65 -3.17 -1.47
N VAL A 213 15.21 -1.96 -1.62
CA VAL A 213 14.50 -0.82 -2.25
C VAL A 213 14.07 -1.16 -3.68
N ALA A 214 14.96 -1.76 -4.49
CA ALA A 214 14.59 -2.18 -5.84
C ALA A 214 13.51 -3.26 -5.85
N ALA A 215 13.58 -4.24 -4.96
CA ALA A 215 12.58 -5.29 -4.86
C ALA A 215 11.20 -4.73 -4.48
N LEU A 216 11.15 -3.84 -3.48
CA LEU A 216 9.93 -3.16 -3.06
C LEU A 216 9.37 -2.28 -4.16
N ALA A 217 10.21 -1.52 -4.89
CA ALA A 217 9.75 -0.70 -5.99
C ALA A 217 9.16 -1.52 -7.15
N LEU A 218 9.74 -2.68 -7.44
CA LEU A 218 9.20 -3.63 -8.42
C LEU A 218 7.87 -4.24 -7.96
N ASP A 219 7.76 -4.55 -6.66
CA ASP A 219 6.52 -5.07 -6.07
C ASP A 219 5.42 -4.00 -6.10
N GLY A 220 5.75 -2.75 -5.76
CA GLY A 220 4.85 -1.60 -5.85
C GLY A 220 4.34 -1.35 -7.27
N TRP A 221 5.24 -1.40 -8.27
CA TRP A 221 4.83 -1.30 -9.66
C TRP A 221 3.94 -2.49 -10.10
N ALA A 222 4.33 -3.73 -9.76
CA ALA A 222 3.60 -4.93 -10.17
C ALA A 222 2.20 -5.00 -9.57
N LEU A 223 2.05 -4.66 -8.29
CA LEU A 223 0.76 -4.63 -7.61
C LEU A 223 -0.06 -3.41 -8.06
N GLY A 224 0.58 -2.24 -8.15
CA GLY A 224 -0.08 -0.96 -8.45
C GLY A 224 -0.58 -0.86 -9.88
N SER A 225 0.20 -1.29 -10.88
CA SER A 225 -0.20 -1.28 -12.29
C SER A 225 -1.35 -2.23 -12.62
N ALA A 226 -1.58 -3.24 -11.77
CA ALA A 226 -2.69 -4.18 -11.88
C ALA A 226 -3.87 -3.84 -10.95
N ALA A 227 -3.73 -2.83 -10.08
CA ALA A 227 -4.75 -2.46 -9.12
C ALA A 227 -5.83 -1.59 -9.76
N ARG A 228 -7.09 -1.83 -9.38
CA ARG A 228 -8.19 -0.94 -9.74
C ARG A 228 -8.07 0.36 -8.96
N ARG A 229 -8.47 1.49 -9.58
CA ARG A 229 -8.55 2.83 -8.95
C ARG A 229 -7.25 3.28 -8.26
N TYR A 230 -6.10 2.81 -8.73
CA TYR A 230 -4.79 3.20 -8.22
C TYR A 230 -3.99 3.90 -9.32
N PRO A 231 -3.39 5.07 -9.06
CA PRO A 231 -2.95 6.00 -10.11
C PRO A 231 -1.55 5.72 -10.69
N TRP A 232 -1.17 4.45 -10.95
CA TRP A 232 0.11 4.15 -11.61
C TRP A 232 -0.02 3.92 -13.12
N PRO A 233 0.96 4.35 -13.93
CA PRO A 233 1.01 4.12 -15.35
C PRO A 233 1.39 2.67 -15.67
N GLU A 234 0.93 2.20 -16.84
CA GLU A 234 1.20 0.85 -17.35
C GLU A 234 2.70 0.60 -17.67
N ALA A 235 3.54 1.64 -17.68
CA ALA A 235 4.96 1.55 -17.99
C ALA A 235 5.80 2.54 -17.18
N VAL A 236 7.01 2.14 -16.81
CA VAL A 236 8.00 3.01 -16.16
C VAL A 236 8.83 3.78 -17.19
N THR A 237 9.47 4.87 -16.80
CA THR A 237 10.41 5.56 -17.69
C THR A 237 11.73 4.81 -17.82
N ALA A 238 12.45 5.02 -18.93
CA ALA A 238 13.78 4.42 -19.11
C ALA A 238 14.79 4.82 -18.02
N ARG A 239 14.63 6.01 -17.43
CA ARG A 239 15.47 6.49 -16.32
C ARG A 239 15.18 5.73 -15.02
N VAL A 240 13.91 5.45 -14.73
CA VAL A 240 13.50 4.61 -13.59
C VAL A 240 13.99 3.17 -13.76
N ALA A 241 13.83 2.59 -14.95
CA ALA A 241 14.34 1.24 -15.22
C ALA A 241 15.87 1.15 -15.09
N ALA A 242 16.62 2.19 -15.50
CA ALA A 242 18.06 2.25 -15.32
C ALA A 242 18.47 2.36 -13.84
N GLU A 243 17.75 3.16 -13.06
CA GLU A 243 17.98 3.30 -11.62
C GLU A 243 17.71 1.99 -10.87
N LEU A 244 16.59 1.32 -11.16
CA LEU A 244 16.27 0.00 -10.62
C LEU A 244 17.35 -1.03 -10.97
N ARG A 245 17.87 -1.01 -12.20
CA ARG A 245 18.97 -1.88 -12.62
C ARG A 245 20.25 -1.62 -11.81
N ALA A 246 20.54 -0.36 -11.49
CA ALA A 246 21.72 0.02 -10.69
C ALA A 246 21.58 -0.31 -9.21
N LEU A 247 20.36 -0.46 -8.70
CA LEU A 247 20.07 -0.95 -7.35
C LEU A 247 20.07 -2.49 -7.27
N ALA A 248 19.70 -3.15 -8.37
CA ALA A 248 19.62 -4.61 -8.45
C ALA A 248 20.96 -5.31 -8.73
N ALA A 249 21.99 -4.57 -9.15
CA ALA A 249 23.35 -5.05 -9.42
C ALA A 249 24.24 -5.03 -8.17
#